data_AF-A0A2L2Z1R4-F1
#
_entry.id   AF-A0A2L2Z1R4-F1
#
_cell.length_a   1.000
_cell.length_b   1.000
_cell.length_c   1.000
_cell.angle_alpha   90.00
_cell.angle_beta   90.00
_cell.angle_gamma   90.00
#
_symmetry.space_group_name_H-M   'P 1'
#
loop_
_entity.id
_entity.type
_entity.pdbx_description
1 polymer ?
#
loop_
_entity_poly.entity_id
_entity_poly.type
_entity_poly.pdbx_seq_one_letter_code
_entity_poly.pdbx_strand_id
1 'polypeptide(L)'
;ALRERPIIMIKPDGVQRNLVGKIIRRFEEKGFKLVAKKFKQASHCLLEIHYADLSSLPFFPCFVLFLLMVPVVPMVWDGDNVVMPGRDIIGATNTLMSAPGTLR
;
A
#
# COMPACT_ATOMS: atom_id res chain seq x y z
N ALA A 1 19.98 2.29 -16.01
CA ALA A 1 18.96 2.84 -15.11
C ALA A 1 18.84 1.92 -13.89
N LEU A 2 18.85 2.45 -12.66
CA LEU A 2 18.54 1.65 -11.47
C LEU A 2 17.03 1.37 -11.48
N ARG A 3 16.65 0.10 -11.64
CA ARG A 3 15.24 -0.32 -11.53
C ARG A 3 14.85 -0.40 -10.06
N GLU A 4 13.74 0.22 -9.72
CA GLU A 4 13.19 0.21 -8.36
C GLU A 4 12.13 -0.88 -8.21
N ARG A 5 12.02 -1.41 -6.99
CA ARG A 5 11.02 -2.43 -6.63
C ARG A 5 10.33 -2.13 -5.30
N PRO A 6 9.57 -1.03 -5.19
CA PRO A 6 8.87 -0.73 -3.95
C PRO A 6 7.76 -1.73 -3.66
N ILE A 7 7.48 -1.88 -2.37
CA ILE A 7 6.28 -2.55 -1.89
C ILE A 7 5.13 -1.54 -1.86
N ILE A 8 3.99 -1.93 -2.41
CA ILE A 8 2.72 -1.20 -2.33
C ILE A 8 1.67 -2.15 -1.79
N MET A 9 1.01 -1.76 -0.70
CA MET A 9 0.07 -2.63 0.01
C MET A 9 -1.33 -2.02 0.00
N ILE A 10 -2.29 -2.80 -0.50
CA ILE A 10 -3.71 -2.50 -0.31
C ILE A 10 -4.08 -2.93 1.11
N LYS A 11 -4.50 -1.95 1.91
CA LYS A 11 -4.92 -2.09 3.31
C LYS A 11 -6.30 -2.78 3.41
N PRO A 12 -6.69 -3.24 4.62
CA PRO A 12 -7.98 -3.87 4.91
C PRO A 12 -9.20 -3.23 4.24
N ASP A 13 -9.31 -1.91 4.35
CA ASP A 13 -10.41 -1.10 3.84
C ASP A 13 -10.50 -1.16 2.31
N GLY A 14 -9.36 -1.12 1.60
CA GLY A 14 -9.31 -1.24 0.15
C GLY A 14 -9.75 -2.63 -0.33
N VAL A 15 -9.46 -3.67 0.46
CA VAL A 15 -9.92 -5.04 0.17
C VAL A 15 -11.43 -5.15 0.40
N GLN A 16 -11.94 -4.71 1.55
CA GLN A 16 -13.37 -4.75 1.89
C GLN A 16 -14.24 -3.95 0.91
N ARG A 17 -13.72 -2.85 0.38
CA ARG A 17 -14.42 -2.00 -0.59
C ARG A 17 -14.29 -2.48 -2.05
N ASN A 18 -13.77 -3.68 -2.27
CA ASN A 18 -13.56 -4.27 -3.60
C ASN A 18 -12.71 -3.38 -4.54
N LEU A 19 -11.70 -2.70 -4.01
CA LEU A 19 -10.86 -1.78 -4.78
C LEU A 19 -9.60 -2.43 -5.36
N VAL A 20 -9.35 -3.71 -5.07
CA VAL A 20 -8.09 -4.41 -5.44
C VAL A 20 -7.80 -4.31 -6.94
N GLY A 21 -8.75 -4.69 -7.79
CA GLY A 21 -8.57 -4.63 -9.24
C GLY A 21 -8.41 -3.20 -9.77
N LYS A 22 -9.15 -2.24 -9.19
CA LYS A 22 -9.08 -0.82 -9.58
C LYS A 22 -7.70 -0.22 -9.26
N ILE A 23 -7.14 -0.56 -8.10
CA ILE A 23 -5.81 -0.09 -7.68
C ILE A 23 -4.73 -0.70 -8.58
N ILE A 24 -4.75 -2.02 -8.78
CA ILE A 24 -3.78 -2.71 -9.66
C ILE A 24 -3.78 -2.08 -11.05
N ARG A 25 -4.97 -1.86 -11.61
CA ARG A 25 -5.14 -1.26 -12.93
C ARG A 25 -4.45 0.10 -13.06
N ARG A 26 -4.49 0.97 -12.04
CA ARG A 26 -3.81 2.28 -12.07
C ARG A 26 -2.30 2.17 -12.22
N PHE A 27 -1.68 1.17 -11.59
CA PHE A 27 -0.24 0.93 -11.68
C PHE A 27 0.13 0.28 -13.02
N GLU A 28 -0.69 -0.64 -13.53
CA GLU A 28 -0.51 -1.23 -14.86
C GLU A 28 -0.65 -0.18 -15.97
N GLU A 29 -1.66 0.69 -15.91
CA GLU A 29 -1.86 1.80 -16.86
C GLU A 29 -0.73 2.82 -16.83
N LYS A 30 -0.03 2.96 -15.69
CA LYS A 30 1.19 3.79 -15.60
C LYS A 30 2.39 3.16 -16.32
N GLY A 31 2.33 1.86 -16.64
CA GLY A 31 3.41 1.12 -17.28
C GLY A 31 4.34 0.39 -16.30
N PHE A 32 3.99 0.30 -15.01
CA PHE A 32 4.76 -0.47 -14.05
C PHE A 32 4.48 -1.97 -14.18
N LYS A 33 5.51 -2.79 -13.99
CA LYS A 33 5.39 -4.25 -14.05
C LYS A 33 5.07 -4.82 -12.67
N LEU A 34 3.95 -5.51 -12.52
CA LEU A 34 3.66 -6.28 -11.32
C LEU A 34 4.58 -7.51 -11.26
N VAL A 35 5.50 -7.57 -10.28
CA VAL A 35 6.45 -8.69 -10.15
C VAL A 35 6.08 -9.68 -9.06
N ALA A 36 5.33 -9.22 -8.04
CA ALA A 36 4.80 -10.09 -7.00
C ALA A 36 3.49 -9.54 -6.45
N LYS A 37 2.56 -10.44 -6.13
CA LYS A 37 1.32 -10.14 -5.41
C LYS A 37 0.97 -11.31 -4.52
N LYS A 38 0.53 -11.05 -3.29
CA LYS A 38 -0.02 -12.07 -2.38
C LYS A 38 -1.29 -11.53 -1.72
N PHE A 39 -2.26 -12.41 -1.48
CA PHE A 39 -3.36 -12.15 -0.56
C PHE A 39 -2.97 -12.76 0.78
N LYS A 40 -2.78 -11.93 1.81
CA LYS A 40 -2.15 -12.36 3.06
C LYS A 40 -2.90 -11.82 4.28
N GLN A 41 -3.32 -12.73 5.15
CA GLN A 41 -3.59 -12.38 6.55
C GLN A 41 -2.24 -12.17 7.24
N ALA A 42 -1.91 -10.91 7.56
CA ALA A 42 -0.63 -10.59 8.22
C ALA A 42 -0.67 -11.03 9.69
N SER A 43 0.48 -11.43 10.24
CA SER A 43 0.61 -11.70 11.67
C SER A 43 0.94 -10.41 12.41
N HIS A 44 0.59 -10.36 13.70
CA HIS A 44 0.86 -9.20 14.57
C HIS A 44 2.35 -8.80 14.55
N CYS A 45 3.23 -9.77 14.83
CA CYS A 45 4.69 -9.58 14.82
C CYS A 45 5.20 -9.03 13.47
N LEU A 46 4.68 -9.50 12.34
CA LEU A 46 5.11 -8.99 11.03
C LEU A 46 4.72 -7.53 10.83
N LEU A 47 3.53 -7.13 11.29
CA LEU A 47 3.06 -5.74 11.19
C LEU A 47 3.85 -4.81 12.11
N GLU A 48 4.19 -5.26 13.33
CA GLU A 48 5.03 -4.50 14.25
C GLU A 48 6.42 -4.27 13.69
N ILE A 49 7.03 -5.30 13.09
CA ILE A 49 8.32 -5.15 12.41
C ILE A 49 8.20 -4.19 11.22
N HIS A 50 7.14 -4.34 10.41
CA HIS A 50 6.96 -3.51 9.21
C HIS A 50 6.74 -2.03 9.53
N TYR A 51 6.10 -1.72 10.66
CA TYR A 51 5.79 -0.36 11.10
C TYR A 51 6.55 0.04 12.37
N ALA A 52 7.75 -0.53 12.61
CA ALA A 52 8.53 -0.27 13.82
C ALA A 52 8.81 1.22 14.05
N ASP A 53 8.99 1.99 12.97
CA ASP A 53 9.21 3.45 13.01
C ASP A 53 8.01 4.24 13.57
N LEU A 54 6.82 3.64 13.59
CA LEU A 54 5.59 4.24 14.11
C LEU A 54 5.27 3.79 15.54
N SER A 55 6.08 2.91 16.12
CA SER A 55 5.76 2.21 17.39
C SER A 55 5.60 3.15 18.59
N SER A 56 6.24 4.32 18.56
CA SER A 56 6.13 5.33 19.62
C SER A 56 4.89 6.23 19.48
N LEU A 57 4.12 6.12 18.39
CA LEU A 57 2.96 6.98 18.15
C LEU A 57 1.73 6.44 18.89
N PRO A 58 0.90 7.32 19.49
CA PRO A 58 -0.22 6.91 20.34
C PRO A 58 -1.29 6.09 19.59
N PHE A 59 -1.39 6.24 18.27
CA PHE A 59 -2.36 5.50 17.45
C PHE A 59 -1.85 4.12 17.02
N PHE A 60 -0.58 3.77 17.28
CA PHE A 60 0.05 2.56 16.76
C PHE A 60 -0.66 1.26 17.14
N PRO A 61 -1.08 1.03 18.39
CA PRO A 61 -1.78 -0.21 18.76
C PRO A 61 -3.10 -0.39 17.98
N CYS A 62 -3.91 0.67 17.89
CA CYS A 62 -5.15 0.64 17.08
C CYS A 62 -4.86 0.44 15.59
N PHE A 63 -3.77 1.02 15.08
CA PHE A 63 -3.38 0.85 13.69
C PHE A 63 -2.98 -0.59 13.35
N VAL A 64 -2.22 -1.26 14.22
CA VAL A 64 -1.87 -2.68 14.05
C VAL A 64 -3.13 -3.55 14.13
N LEU A 65 -4.03 -3.32 15.09
CA LEU A 65 -5.30 -4.03 15.20
C LEU A 65 -6.15 -3.88 13.94
N PHE A 66 -6.26 -2.66 13.39
CA PHE A 66 -6.95 -2.41 12.12
C PHE A 66 -6.39 -3.28 10.99
N LEU A 67 -5.06 -3.34 10.85
CA LEU A 67 -4.39 -4.15 9.82
C LEU A 67 -4.56 -5.68 10.00
N LEU A 68 -4.92 -6.13 11.20
CA LEU A 68 -5.19 -7.53 11.50
C LEU A 68 -6.63 -7.96 11.24
N MET A 69 -7.58 -7.03 11.07
CA MET A 69 -9.00 -7.37 10.96
C MET A 69 -9.32 -8.21 9.73
N VAL A 70 -8.69 -7.92 8.60
CA VAL A 70 -8.90 -8.64 7.33
C VAL A 70 -7.60 -8.71 6.54
N PRO A 71 -7.52 -9.58 5.51
CA PRO A 71 -6.32 -9.72 4.71
C PRO A 71 -5.90 -8.44 4.00
N VAL A 72 -4.60 -8.30 3.80
CA VAL A 72 -3.97 -7.26 2.98
C VAL A 72 -3.50 -7.83 1.65
N VAL A 73 -3.28 -6.95 0.67
CA VAL A 73 -2.69 -7.31 -0.62
C VAL A 73 -1.37 -6.57 -0.80
N PRO A 74 -0.25 -7.08 -0.26
CA PRO A 74 1.08 -6.58 -0.59
C PRO A 74 1.45 -6.94 -2.03
N MET A 75 2.00 -5.96 -2.74
CA MET A 75 2.44 -6.06 -4.12
C MET A 75 3.83 -5.46 -4.26
N VAL A 76 4.58 -5.96 -5.24
CA VAL A 76 5.88 -5.39 -5.65
C VAL A 76 5.77 -4.97 -7.11
N TRP A 77 6.14 -3.72 -7.39
CA TRP A 77 6.09 -3.12 -8.72
C TRP A 77 7.50 -2.80 -9.20
N ASP A 78 7.85 -3.18 -10.43
CA ASP A 78 9.15 -2.94 -11.06
C ASP A 78 9.02 -1.90 -12.18
N GLY A 79 9.99 -0.98 -12.25
CA GLY A 79 10.04 0.07 -13.25
C GLY A 79 11.13 1.10 -12.95
N ASP A 80 11.20 2.13 -13.79
CA ASP A 80 12.11 3.25 -13.57
C ASP A 80 11.45 4.25 -12.62
N ASN A 81 12.13 4.58 -11.52
CA ASN A 81 11.67 5.54 -10.51
C ASN A 81 10.22 5.29 -10.08
N VAL A 82 9.91 4.10 -9.53
CA VAL A 82 8.54 3.69 -9.16
C VAL A 82 8.10 4.35 -7.86
N VAL A 83 9.02 4.64 -6.94
CA VAL A 83 8.71 5.13 -5.59
C VAL A 83 7.96 6.47 -5.64
N MET A 84 8.46 7.47 -6.36
CA MET A 84 7.83 8.80 -6.41
C MET A 84 6.48 8.79 -7.15
N PRO A 85 6.37 8.32 -8.41
CA PRO A 85 5.09 8.27 -9.11
C PRO A 85 4.10 7.32 -8.46
N GLY A 86 4.58 6.27 -7.78
CA GLY A 86 3.73 5.41 -6.95
C GLY A 86 3.07 6.18 -5.81
N ARG A 87 3.80 7.06 -5.13
CA ARG A 87 3.24 7.98 -4.11
C ARG A 87 2.26 8.97 -4.72
N ASP A 88 2.55 9.49 -5.92
CA ASP A 88 1.65 10.41 -6.63
C ASP A 88 0.33 9.74 -7.02
N ILE A 89 0.37 8.48 -7.48
CA ILE A 89 -0.83 7.68 -7.76
C ILE A 89 -1.65 7.47 -6.47
N ILE A 90 -0.98 7.16 -5.37
CA ILE A 90 -1.64 6.88 -4.08
C ILE A 90 -2.30 8.13 -3.52
N GLY A 91 -1.65 9.29 -3.63
CA GLY A 91 -2.09 10.54 -2.99
C GLY A 91 -1.61 10.69 -1.55
N ALA A 92 -1.93 11.83 -0.95
CA ALA A 92 -1.45 12.23 0.37
C ALA A 92 -1.84 11.23 1.48
N THR A 93 -1.09 11.21 2.59
CA THR A 93 -1.44 10.36 3.75
C THR A 93 -2.77 10.76 4.36
N ASN A 94 -3.02 12.07 4.45
CA ASN A 94 -4.32 12.61 4.82
C ASN A 94 -5.21 12.71 3.58
N THR A 95 -6.29 11.93 3.53
CA THR A 95 -7.24 11.88 2.39
C THR A 95 -7.87 13.24 2.10
N LEU A 96 -8.03 14.11 3.09
CA LEU A 96 -8.56 15.46 2.90
C LEU A 96 -7.61 16.37 2.08
N MET A 97 -6.33 16.00 2.01
CA MET A 97 -5.29 16.70 1.24
C MET A 97 -4.96 15.99 -0.08
N SER A 98 -5.67 14.91 -0.43
CA SER A 98 -5.44 14.18 -1.68
C SER A 98 -6.03 14.94 -2.86
N ALA A 99 -5.24 15.07 -3.93
CA ALA A 99 -5.70 15.69 -5.16
C ALA A 99 -6.74 14.80 -5.88
N PRO A 100 -7.74 15.40 -6.56
CA PRO A 100 -8.65 14.66 -7.43
C PRO A 100 -7.89 13.80 -8.45
N GLY A 101 -8.30 12.54 -8.59
CA GLY A 101 -7.68 11.59 -9.52
C GLY A 101 -6.63 10.67 -8.89
N THR A 102 -6.15 10.96 -7.67
CA THR A 102 -5.36 10.00 -6.87
C THR A 102 -6.24 8.88 -6.29
N LEU A 103 -5.63 7.86 -5.68
CA LEU A 103 -6.38 6.73 -5.10
C LEU A 103 -7.09 7.06 -3.78
N ARG A 104 -6.63 8.09 -3.06
CA ARG A 104 -7.11 8.47 -1.72
C ARG A 104 -8.03 9.67 -1.73
#